data_AF-A0A963FHU1-F1
#
_entry.id   AF-A0A963FHU1-F1
#
_cell.length_a   1.000
_cell.length_b   1.000
_cell.length_c   1.000
_cell.angle_alpha   90.00
_cell.angle_beta   90.00
_cell.angle_gamma   90.00
#
_symmetry.space_group_name_H-M   'P 1'
#
loop_
_entity.id
_entity.type
_entity.pdbx_description
1 polymer ?
#
loop_
_entity_poly.entity_id
_entity_poly.type
_entity_poly.pdbx_seq_one_letter_code
_entity_poly.pdbx_strand_id
1 'polypeptide(L)'
;METDHEQTGITLTGIDGANPLGFLAAIGCSVIANGVYPDLKIAWTNQAGVWRPQLLGCDFDREKFLENFYKAFVDSPADPYRIDARLPFEAKRFSTALLDWGKRSHVDDRRTIDLLGGFGTELYPDDKGVFQDTQFRMVRSADADGQGLPAYALKSRLATDKEKMRVALFGPWSYQDVFFKQHDEKTGKMNKRPVPSFRWDPMDDRRYALRWGNPTKKSENDLGTVVAANALAVEALGMLPVFTVGRSSRTTGFHRASNRKHYFTWPVWSCPVGLDTVRSLLALKELAPDGGNTAKLRAMGVVEVYRCQRIAQNQYYNNFTSAESVA
;
A
#
# COMPACT_ATOMS: atom_id res chain seq x y z
N MET A 1 28.85 31.26 9.45
CA MET A 1 28.51 31.22 8.02
C MET A 1 28.13 29.78 7.74
N GLU A 2 26.93 29.40 8.17
CA GLU A 2 26.38 28.07 7.96
C GLU A 2 26.03 27.95 6.48
N THR A 3 26.66 26.99 5.81
CA THR A 3 26.32 26.62 4.44
C THR A 3 24.89 26.11 4.43
N ASP A 4 24.03 26.89 3.78
CA ASP A 4 22.68 26.55 3.36
C ASP A 4 22.76 25.18 2.64
N HIS A 5 22.30 24.11 3.28
CA HIS A 5 22.18 22.83 2.61
C HIS A 5 21.11 22.98 1.54
N GLU A 6 21.51 23.14 0.28
CA GLU A 6 20.64 23.06 -0.89
C GLU A 6 19.64 21.92 -0.66
N GLN A 7 18.35 22.25 -0.68
CA GLN A 7 17.29 21.31 -0.34
C GLN A 7 17.13 20.33 -1.52
N THR A 8 17.95 19.27 -1.56
CA THR A 8 18.03 18.31 -2.67
C THR A 8 16.88 17.31 -2.71
N GLY A 9 15.72 17.61 -2.11
CA GLY A 9 14.58 16.71 -2.09
C GLY A 9 13.31 17.29 -1.47
N ILE A 10 12.18 16.65 -1.77
CA ILE A 10 10.85 16.97 -1.23
C ILE A 10 10.51 16.01 -0.09
N THR A 11 10.11 16.56 1.07
CA THR A 11 9.62 15.74 2.19
C THR A 11 8.11 15.58 2.10
N LEU A 12 7.61 14.34 2.16
CA LEU A 12 6.17 14.05 2.20
C LEU A 12 5.68 14.17 3.65
N THR A 13 5.43 15.40 4.08
CA THR A 13 5.13 15.75 5.48
C THR A 13 3.83 15.16 6.02
N GLY A 14 2.94 14.68 5.14
CA GLY A 14 1.70 14.00 5.55
C GLY A 14 1.91 12.53 5.94
N ILE A 15 3.00 11.90 5.50
CA ILE A 15 3.22 10.47 5.68
C ILE A 15 4.03 10.20 6.96
N ASP A 16 3.53 9.30 7.80
CA ASP A 16 4.26 8.77 8.95
C ASP A 16 4.82 7.37 8.62
N GLY A 17 6.13 7.20 8.67
CA GLY A 17 6.82 5.94 8.41
C GLY A 17 6.56 4.84 9.45
N ALA A 18 6.07 5.18 10.64
CA ALA A 18 5.63 4.22 11.64
C ALA A 18 4.21 3.69 11.36
N ASN A 19 3.41 4.39 10.55
CA ASN A 19 2.08 3.93 10.15
C ASN A 19 2.22 2.97 8.95
N PRO A 20 1.71 1.72 9.00
CA PRO A 20 1.80 0.79 7.88
C PRO A 20 1.13 1.32 6.59
N LEU A 21 0.00 2.03 6.69
CA LEU A 21 -0.59 2.71 5.52
C LEU A 21 0.34 3.81 5.01
N GLY A 22 0.96 4.58 5.90
CA GLY A 22 1.90 5.64 5.57
C GLY A 22 3.13 5.11 4.84
N PHE A 23 3.76 4.06 5.39
CA PHE A 23 4.87 3.37 4.75
C PHE A 23 4.52 2.87 3.36
N LEU A 24 3.42 2.12 3.21
CA LEU A 24 2.96 1.63 1.90
C LEU A 24 2.65 2.78 0.95
N ALA A 25 2.03 3.86 1.42
CA ALA A 25 1.74 5.03 0.58
C ALA A 25 3.03 5.71 0.08
N ALA A 26 4.10 5.76 0.88
CA ALA A 26 5.40 6.29 0.47
C ALA A 26 6.05 5.42 -0.62
N ILE A 27 6.02 4.09 -0.45
CA ILE A 27 6.56 3.16 -1.45
C ILE A 27 5.75 3.26 -2.74
N GLY A 28 4.42 3.26 -2.66
CA GLY A 28 3.54 3.39 -3.81
C GLY A 28 3.67 4.74 -4.53
N CYS A 29 3.84 5.83 -3.78
CA CYS A 29 4.20 7.13 -4.34
C CYS A 29 5.51 7.02 -5.13
N SER A 30 6.53 6.39 -4.57
CA SER A 30 7.83 6.20 -5.25
C SER A 30 7.69 5.37 -6.53
N VAL A 31 6.87 4.31 -6.52
CA VAL A 31 6.59 3.49 -7.72
C VAL A 31 5.99 4.32 -8.85
N ILE A 32 4.98 5.15 -8.56
CA ILE A 32 4.34 6.00 -9.57
C ILE A 32 5.26 7.14 -10.00
N ALA A 33 5.93 7.79 -9.06
CA ALA A 33 6.81 8.92 -9.32
C ALA A 33 8.04 8.51 -10.15
N ASN A 34 8.53 7.28 -10.02
CA ASN A 34 9.64 6.77 -10.84
C ASN A 34 9.32 6.76 -12.35
N GLY A 35 8.03 6.74 -12.73
CA GLY A 35 7.61 6.82 -14.14
C GLY A 35 7.83 8.20 -14.78
N VAL A 36 7.99 9.25 -13.97
CA VAL A 36 8.27 10.62 -14.41
C VAL A 36 9.62 11.15 -13.94
N TYR A 37 10.20 10.55 -12.89
CA TYR A 37 11.51 10.86 -12.35
C TYR A 37 12.35 9.57 -12.30
N PRO A 38 13.07 9.19 -13.37
CA PRO A 38 13.79 7.92 -13.44
C PRO A 38 14.91 7.77 -12.39
N ASP A 39 15.51 8.89 -11.97
CA ASP A 39 16.58 8.93 -10.96
C ASP A 39 16.04 9.09 -9.52
N LEU A 40 14.72 8.92 -9.33
CA LEU A 40 14.07 9.09 -8.04
C LEU A 40 14.67 8.14 -7.01
N LYS A 41 15.08 8.72 -5.88
CA LYS A 41 15.48 7.99 -4.68
C LYS A 41 14.57 8.37 -3.52
N ILE A 42 14.36 7.42 -2.63
CA ILE A 42 13.64 7.63 -1.38
C ILE A 42 14.59 7.38 -0.21
N ALA A 43 14.52 8.27 0.78
CA ALA A 43 15.14 8.15 2.09
C ALA A 43 14.09 8.45 3.17
N TRP A 44 14.41 8.19 4.43
CA TRP A 44 13.61 8.63 5.56
C TRP A 44 14.40 9.61 6.42
N THR A 45 13.76 10.68 6.82
CA THR A 45 14.33 11.72 7.69
C THR A 45 13.49 11.86 8.95
N ASN A 46 14.14 12.02 10.10
CA ASN A 46 13.43 12.22 11.36
C ASN A 46 13.10 13.71 11.52
N GLN A 47 11.81 14.04 11.53
CA GLN A 47 11.33 15.40 11.78
C GLN A 47 10.47 15.38 13.03
N ALA A 48 11.00 15.98 14.11
CA ALA A 48 10.32 16.07 15.40
C ALA A 48 9.84 14.71 15.95
N GLY A 49 10.67 13.68 15.82
CA GLY A 49 10.36 12.33 16.32
C GLY A 49 9.54 11.46 15.37
N VAL A 50 9.16 11.98 14.19
CA VAL A 50 8.43 11.23 13.16
C VAL A 50 9.31 10.98 11.95
N TRP A 51 9.39 9.73 11.51
CA TRP A 51 10.08 9.39 10.27
C TRP A 51 9.23 9.77 9.06
N ARG A 52 9.70 10.75 8.30
CA ARG A 52 9.06 11.24 7.08
C ARG A 52 9.84 10.77 5.86
N PRO A 53 9.17 10.29 4.80
CA PRO A 53 9.86 9.96 3.57
C PRO A 53 10.29 11.25 2.86
N GLN A 54 11.50 11.23 2.33
CA GLN A 54 12.08 12.27 1.50
C GLN A 54 12.36 11.69 0.12
N LEU A 55 11.86 12.34 -0.92
CA LEU A 55 12.14 11.99 -2.30
C LEU A 55 13.24 12.91 -2.83
N LEU A 56 14.24 12.33 -3.49
CA LEU A 56 15.38 13.01 -4.11
C LEU A 56 15.42 12.67 -5.60
N GLY A 57 15.99 13.56 -6.42
CA GLY A 57 16.01 13.37 -7.89
C GLY A 57 14.67 13.70 -8.57
N CYS A 58 13.83 14.53 -7.93
CA CYS A 58 12.56 15.02 -8.46
C CYS A 58 12.47 16.55 -8.34
N ASP A 59 11.36 17.14 -8.80
CA ASP A 59 11.06 18.56 -8.58
C ASP A 59 11.02 18.87 -7.07
N PHE A 60 11.74 19.90 -6.64
CA PHE A 60 11.76 20.36 -5.24
C PHE A 60 10.58 21.27 -4.89
N ASP A 61 9.97 21.88 -5.91
CA ASP A 61 8.71 22.61 -5.79
C ASP A 61 7.57 21.62 -5.57
N ARG A 62 6.89 21.75 -4.42
CA ARG A 62 5.80 20.85 -4.01
C ARG A 62 4.62 20.85 -4.97
N GLU A 63 4.25 22.01 -5.51
CA GLU A 63 3.10 22.13 -6.39
C GLU A 63 3.41 21.61 -7.79
N LYS A 64 4.64 21.86 -8.27
CA LYS A 64 5.12 21.29 -9.53
C LYS A 64 5.26 19.77 -9.45
N PHE A 65 5.85 19.26 -8.36
CA PHE A 65 5.90 17.82 -8.09
C PHE A 65 4.48 17.23 -8.06
N LEU A 66 3.56 17.85 -7.32
CA LEU A 66 2.19 17.37 -7.19
C LEU A 66 1.45 17.33 -8.53
N GLU A 67 1.63 18.35 -9.39
CA GLU A 67 1.04 18.37 -10.74
C GLU A 67 1.55 17.20 -11.59
N ASN A 68 2.87 17.07 -11.71
CA ASN A 68 3.51 16.02 -12.51
C ASN A 68 3.19 14.62 -11.96
N PHE A 69 3.25 14.46 -10.64
CA PHE A 69 2.92 13.23 -9.96
C PHE A 69 1.45 12.85 -10.10
N TYR A 70 0.53 13.79 -9.93
CA TYR A 70 -0.90 13.52 -10.07
C TYR A 70 -1.26 13.15 -11.51
N LYS A 71 -0.63 13.79 -12.50
CA LYS A 71 -0.74 13.38 -13.90
C LYS A 71 -0.24 11.94 -14.11
N ALA A 72 0.96 11.61 -13.65
CA ALA A 72 1.50 10.25 -13.71
C ALA A 72 0.60 9.24 -12.98
N PHE A 73 0.06 9.63 -11.84
CA PHE A 73 -0.90 8.84 -11.09
C PHE A 73 -2.14 8.59 -11.94
N VAL A 74 -2.78 9.58 -12.56
CA VAL A 74 -3.98 9.38 -13.40
C VAL A 74 -3.66 8.53 -14.65
N ASP A 75 -2.54 8.83 -15.31
CA ASP A 75 -2.15 8.19 -16.58
C ASP A 75 -1.68 6.74 -16.39
N SER A 76 -1.31 6.33 -15.16
CA SER A 76 -0.89 4.95 -14.92
C SER A 76 -2.00 3.91 -15.22
N PRO A 77 -1.67 2.73 -15.78
CA PRO A 77 -2.68 1.75 -16.15
C PRO A 77 -3.45 1.19 -14.94
N ALA A 78 -4.78 1.14 -15.03
CA ALA A 78 -5.64 0.53 -14.02
C ALA A 78 -5.97 -0.95 -14.32
N ASP A 79 -5.37 -1.53 -15.36
CA ASP A 79 -5.54 -2.92 -15.79
C ASP A 79 -5.33 -3.98 -14.71
N PRO A 80 -4.34 -3.87 -13.80
CA PRO A 80 -4.19 -4.86 -12.71
C PRO A 80 -5.47 -5.03 -11.89
N TYR A 81 -6.23 -3.95 -11.72
CA TYR A 81 -7.44 -3.90 -10.90
C TYR A 81 -8.71 -4.31 -11.66
N ARG A 82 -8.62 -4.47 -12.98
CA ARG A 82 -9.77 -4.77 -13.86
C ARG A 82 -9.86 -6.24 -14.27
N ILE A 83 -8.86 -7.06 -13.92
CA ILE A 83 -8.88 -8.49 -14.26
C ILE A 83 -10.07 -9.17 -13.62
N ASP A 84 -10.34 -8.93 -12.35
CA ASP A 84 -11.54 -9.38 -11.64
C ASP A 84 -11.87 -8.39 -10.51
N ALA A 85 -13.14 -8.32 -10.10
CA ALA A 85 -13.56 -7.45 -9.02
C ALA A 85 -13.20 -8.02 -7.62
N ARG A 86 -12.87 -9.32 -7.53
CA ARG A 86 -12.66 -10.09 -6.30
C ARG A 86 -11.21 -10.49 -6.11
N LEU A 87 -10.86 -10.89 -4.90
CA LEU A 87 -9.57 -11.52 -4.61
C LEU A 87 -9.71 -12.55 -3.45
N PRO A 88 -9.22 -13.79 -3.59
CA PRO A 88 -8.79 -14.41 -4.84
C PRO A 88 -9.97 -14.64 -5.80
N PHE A 89 -9.63 -14.91 -7.06
CA PHE A 89 -10.54 -15.40 -8.10
C PHE A 89 -9.94 -16.66 -8.75
N GLU A 90 -10.58 -17.19 -9.79
CA GLU A 90 -10.15 -18.44 -10.45
C GLU A 90 -8.66 -18.40 -10.85
N ALA A 91 -7.91 -19.42 -10.41
CA ALA A 91 -6.46 -19.48 -10.62
C ALA A 91 -6.08 -19.52 -12.11
N LYS A 92 -6.88 -20.20 -12.94
CA LYS A 92 -6.66 -20.25 -14.40
C LYS A 92 -6.75 -18.87 -15.03
N ARG A 93 -7.75 -18.07 -14.64
CA ARG A 93 -7.91 -16.69 -15.12
C ARG A 93 -6.74 -15.82 -14.67
N PHE A 94 -6.25 -16.01 -13.44
CA PHE A 94 -5.08 -15.29 -12.94
C PHE A 94 -3.80 -15.68 -13.70
N SER A 95 -3.61 -16.98 -13.96
CA SER A 95 -2.50 -17.50 -14.77
C SER A 95 -2.49 -16.92 -16.18
N THR A 96 -3.64 -16.88 -16.86
CA THR A 96 -3.75 -16.25 -18.18
C THR A 96 -3.33 -14.79 -18.14
N ALA A 97 -3.80 -14.03 -17.14
CA ALA A 97 -3.41 -12.63 -17.00
C ALA A 97 -1.90 -12.45 -16.74
N LEU A 98 -1.30 -13.28 -15.88
CA LEU A 98 0.15 -13.28 -15.64
C LEU A 98 0.95 -13.56 -16.91
N LEU A 99 0.54 -14.55 -17.71
CA LEU A 99 1.21 -14.89 -18.97
C LEU A 99 1.07 -13.78 -20.02
N ASP A 100 -0.13 -13.19 -20.14
CA ASP A 100 -0.38 -12.13 -21.11
C ASP A 100 0.39 -10.86 -20.77
N TRP A 101 0.40 -10.46 -19.49
CA TRP A 101 1.17 -9.30 -19.04
C TRP A 101 2.67 -9.57 -19.04
N GLY A 102 3.11 -10.77 -18.67
CA GLY A 102 4.52 -11.16 -18.73
C GLY A 102 5.12 -11.03 -20.13
N LYS A 103 4.34 -11.28 -21.20
CA LYS A 103 4.77 -11.07 -22.59
C LYS A 103 4.86 -9.61 -23.01
N ARG A 104 4.14 -8.71 -22.31
CA ARG A 104 4.07 -7.27 -22.62
C ARG A 104 5.02 -6.43 -21.76
N SER A 105 5.46 -6.95 -20.62
CA SER A 105 6.32 -6.24 -19.70
C SER A 105 7.77 -6.15 -20.20
N HIS A 106 8.39 -5.00 -19.95
CA HIS A 106 9.80 -4.73 -20.24
C HIS A 106 10.52 -4.31 -18.95
N VAL A 107 11.85 -4.29 -18.92
CA VAL A 107 12.59 -3.84 -17.72
C VAL A 107 12.19 -2.43 -17.27
N ASP A 108 11.81 -1.57 -18.23
CA ASP A 108 11.39 -0.19 -17.99
C ASP A 108 9.88 -0.04 -17.71
N ASP A 109 9.08 -1.08 -17.97
CA ASP A 109 7.64 -1.10 -17.65
C ASP A 109 7.23 -2.48 -17.13
N ARG A 110 7.36 -2.64 -15.82
CA ARG A 110 6.96 -3.84 -15.07
C ARG A 110 5.79 -3.62 -14.13
N ARG A 111 5.24 -2.41 -14.04
CA ARG A 111 4.31 -2.05 -12.94
C ARG A 111 3.13 -3.01 -12.86
N THR A 112 2.52 -3.34 -14.00
CA THR A 112 1.37 -4.25 -14.02
C THR A 112 1.74 -5.66 -13.57
N ILE A 113 2.78 -6.26 -14.13
CA ILE A 113 3.17 -7.64 -13.75
C ILE A 113 3.65 -7.72 -12.31
N ASP A 114 4.34 -6.68 -11.82
CA ASP A 114 4.78 -6.58 -10.43
C ASP A 114 3.56 -6.52 -9.49
N LEU A 115 2.55 -5.70 -9.79
CA LEU A 115 1.30 -5.63 -9.01
C LEU A 115 0.57 -6.98 -8.97
N LEU A 116 0.51 -7.69 -10.09
CA LEU A 116 -0.06 -9.04 -10.12
C LEU A 116 0.75 -10.00 -9.24
N GLY A 117 2.08 -9.94 -9.30
CA GLY A 117 2.95 -10.68 -8.37
C GLY A 117 2.67 -10.34 -6.89
N GLY A 118 2.25 -9.10 -6.60
CA GLY A 118 1.80 -8.66 -5.28
C GLY A 118 0.42 -9.17 -4.85
N PHE A 119 -0.41 -9.62 -5.78
CA PHE A 119 -1.77 -10.11 -5.49
C PHE A 119 -1.78 -11.55 -4.98
N GLY A 120 -0.89 -12.40 -5.48
CA GLY A 120 -0.90 -13.82 -5.13
C GLY A 120 -0.08 -14.69 -6.08
N THR A 121 -0.30 -15.99 -5.96
CA THR A 121 0.27 -17.01 -6.85
C THR A 121 -0.82 -18.02 -7.22
N GLU A 122 -0.93 -18.29 -8.51
CA GLU A 122 -1.77 -19.31 -9.13
C GLU A 122 -1.31 -20.75 -8.83
N LEU A 123 -0.09 -20.91 -8.31
CA LEU A 123 0.46 -22.20 -7.96
C LEU A 123 -0.25 -22.78 -6.73
N TYR A 124 -0.57 -24.07 -6.79
CA TYR A 124 -1.31 -24.80 -5.75
C TYR A 124 -2.63 -24.10 -5.34
N PRO A 125 -3.58 -23.97 -6.28
CA PRO A 125 -4.90 -23.41 -5.96
C PRO A 125 -5.58 -24.21 -4.84
N ASP A 126 -6.51 -23.56 -4.16
CA ASP A 126 -7.29 -24.21 -3.11
C ASP A 126 -8.29 -25.23 -3.68
N ASP A 127 -9.07 -25.86 -2.81
CA ASP A 127 -10.11 -26.83 -3.16
C ASP A 127 -11.22 -26.25 -4.04
N LYS A 128 -11.36 -24.92 -4.09
CA LYS A 128 -12.32 -24.19 -4.92
C LYS A 128 -11.71 -23.73 -6.24
N GLY A 129 -10.45 -24.05 -6.51
CA GLY A 129 -9.75 -23.67 -7.74
C GLY A 129 -9.37 -22.18 -7.81
N VAL A 130 -9.39 -21.46 -6.68
CA VAL A 130 -8.92 -20.06 -6.62
C VAL A 130 -7.47 -20.00 -6.18
N PHE A 131 -6.75 -18.96 -6.61
CA PHE A 131 -5.32 -18.84 -6.33
C PHE A 131 -5.03 -18.46 -4.88
N GLN A 132 -3.79 -18.67 -4.43
CA GLN A 132 -3.35 -18.29 -3.09
C GLN A 132 -2.98 -16.81 -3.05
N ASP A 133 -3.74 -16.01 -2.32
CA ASP A 133 -3.61 -14.56 -2.37
C ASP A 133 -2.69 -13.96 -1.29
N THR A 134 -2.45 -12.66 -1.42
CA THR A 134 -1.58 -11.88 -0.55
C THR A 134 -2.11 -11.72 0.87
N GLN A 135 -1.20 -11.71 1.85
CA GLN A 135 -1.56 -11.42 3.25
C GLN A 135 -2.08 -9.98 3.45
N PHE A 136 -1.88 -9.09 2.47
CA PHE A 136 -2.49 -7.76 2.42
C PHE A 136 -3.99 -7.76 2.11
N ARG A 137 -4.60 -8.89 1.70
CA ARG A 137 -6.06 -8.98 1.66
C ARG A 137 -6.62 -8.99 3.08
N MET A 138 -7.06 -7.81 3.49
CA MET A 138 -7.66 -7.53 4.79
C MET A 138 -9.17 -7.28 4.72
N VAL A 139 -9.68 -7.11 3.51
CA VAL A 139 -11.09 -7.02 3.20
C VAL A 139 -11.66 -8.38 2.77
N ARG A 140 -12.99 -8.47 2.73
CA ARG A 140 -13.67 -9.65 2.19
C ARG A 140 -13.25 -9.90 0.74
N SER A 141 -13.24 -11.17 0.33
CA SER A 141 -13.01 -11.53 -1.08
C SER A 141 -14.09 -10.96 -2.00
N ALA A 142 -15.32 -10.88 -1.49
CA ALA A 142 -16.46 -10.25 -2.11
C ALA A 142 -17.37 -9.69 -1.02
N ASP A 143 -17.74 -8.43 -1.13
CA ASP A 143 -18.85 -7.83 -0.38
C ASP A 143 -20.20 -8.20 -1.01
N ALA A 144 -21.28 -7.57 -0.53
CA ALA A 144 -22.63 -7.85 -1.01
C ALA A 144 -22.81 -7.53 -2.52
N ASP A 145 -22.01 -6.60 -3.06
CA ASP A 145 -22.00 -6.24 -4.48
C ASP A 145 -21.01 -7.11 -5.29
N GLY A 146 -20.43 -8.13 -4.66
CA GLY A 146 -19.46 -9.01 -5.29
C GLY A 146 -18.07 -8.40 -5.44
N GLN A 147 -17.73 -7.35 -4.68
CA GLN A 147 -16.51 -6.57 -4.85
C GLN A 147 -15.51 -6.82 -3.71
N GLY A 148 -14.23 -6.93 -4.05
CA GLY A 148 -13.13 -7.14 -3.12
C GLY A 148 -11.98 -6.16 -3.36
N LEU A 149 -10.76 -6.57 -3.01
CA LEU A 149 -9.57 -5.72 -3.04
C LEU A 149 -9.35 -5.00 -4.40
N PRO A 150 -9.42 -5.65 -5.57
CA PRO A 150 -9.19 -4.97 -6.85
C PRO A 150 -10.25 -3.92 -7.17
N ALA A 151 -11.52 -4.23 -6.93
CA ALA A 151 -12.60 -3.25 -7.08
C ALA A 151 -12.44 -2.08 -6.11
N TYR A 152 -11.95 -2.32 -4.89
CA TYR A 152 -11.67 -1.27 -3.92
C TYR A 152 -10.48 -0.40 -4.36
N ALA A 153 -9.43 -0.99 -4.96
CA ALA A 153 -8.32 -0.26 -5.57
C ALA A 153 -8.80 0.68 -6.67
N LEU A 154 -9.63 0.18 -7.60
CA LEU A 154 -10.19 1.01 -8.67
C LEU A 154 -11.04 2.15 -8.11
N LYS A 155 -11.89 1.88 -7.11
CA LYS A 155 -12.71 2.92 -6.47
C LYS A 155 -11.88 3.97 -5.74
N SER A 156 -10.88 3.57 -4.94
CA SER A 156 -10.00 4.51 -4.24
C SER A 156 -9.27 5.41 -5.23
N ARG A 157 -8.81 4.85 -6.34
CA ARG A 157 -8.15 5.58 -7.42
C ARG A 157 -9.09 6.58 -8.10
N LEU A 158 -10.32 6.18 -8.43
CA LEU A 158 -11.34 7.07 -9.00
C LEU A 158 -11.83 8.16 -8.03
N ALA A 159 -11.80 7.89 -6.72
CA ALA A 159 -12.19 8.83 -5.69
C ALA A 159 -11.09 9.85 -5.34
N THR A 160 -9.86 9.60 -5.79
CA THR A 160 -8.68 10.44 -5.52
C THR A 160 -8.60 11.57 -6.54
N ASP A 161 -8.71 12.80 -6.05
CA ASP A 161 -8.41 14.01 -6.82
C ASP A 161 -7.07 14.62 -6.37
N LYS A 162 -6.61 15.66 -7.07
CA LYS A 162 -5.33 16.33 -6.78
C LYS A 162 -5.27 16.88 -5.35
N GLU A 163 -6.38 17.38 -4.84
CA GLU A 163 -6.43 17.96 -3.49
C GLU A 163 -6.33 16.87 -2.41
N LYS A 164 -7.03 15.75 -2.56
CA LYS A 164 -6.85 14.59 -1.68
C LYS A 164 -5.43 14.03 -1.76
N MET A 165 -4.82 14.04 -2.95
CA MET A 165 -3.41 13.67 -3.12
C MET A 165 -2.48 14.61 -2.35
N ARG A 166 -2.69 15.93 -2.46
CA ARG A 166 -1.95 16.94 -1.69
C ARG A 166 -2.04 16.70 -0.19
N VAL A 167 -3.24 16.44 0.31
CA VAL A 167 -3.45 16.15 1.74
C VAL A 167 -2.74 14.87 2.16
N ALA A 168 -2.84 13.79 1.37
CA ALA A 168 -2.17 12.53 1.70
C ALA A 168 -0.64 12.66 1.74
N LEU A 169 -0.05 13.42 0.82
CA LEU A 169 1.40 13.58 0.72
C LEU A 169 1.96 14.64 1.68
N PHE A 170 1.27 15.75 1.90
CA PHE A 170 1.82 16.91 2.61
C PHE A 170 1.01 17.39 3.81
N GLY A 171 -0.28 17.08 3.85
CA GLY A 171 -1.19 17.55 4.89
C GLY A 171 -1.24 16.63 6.11
N PRO A 172 -1.70 17.12 7.26
CA PRO A 172 -2.14 16.22 8.33
C PRO A 172 -3.30 15.37 7.81
N TRP A 173 -3.28 14.07 8.11
CA TRP A 173 -4.35 13.17 7.74
C TRP A 173 -5.59 13.45 8.58
N SER A 174 -6.60 14.06 7.94
CA SER A 174 -7.86 14.47 8.60
C SER A 174 -8.93 13.36 8.65
N TYR A 175 -8.72 12.26 7.92
CA TYR A 175 -9.68 11.15 7.79
C TYR A 175 -11.09 11.61 7.43
N GLN A 176 -11.22 12.56 6.49
CA GLN A 176 -12.52 13.12 6.09
C GLN A 176 -13.14 12.40 4.89
N ASP A 177 -12.43 11.45 4.26
CA ASP A 177 -12.94 10.76 3.08
C ASP A 177 -13.93 9.66 3.47
N VAL A 178 -15.20 10.03 3.59
CA VAL A 178 -16.28 9.10 3.92
C VAL A 178 -16.98 8.57 2.67
N PHE A 179 -17.29 9.46 1.71
CA PHE A 179 -18.02 9.16 0.49
C PHE A 179 -17.34 9.75 -0.75
N PHE A 180 -17.54 9.10 -1.88
CA PHE A 180 -17.21 9.62 -3.19
C PHE A 180 -18.44 9.59 -4.10
N LYS A 181 -18.47 10.45 -5.11
CA LYS A 181 -19.54 10.43 -6.12
C LYS A 181 -19.15 9.45 -7.23
N GLN A 182 -20.02 8.48 -7.51
CA GLN A 182 -19.85 7.52 -8.59
C GLN A 182 -21.00 7.66 -9.58
N HIS A 183 -20.68 7.67 -10.88
CA HIS A 183 -21.71 7.60 -11.92
C HIS A 183 -22.36 6.21 -11.90
N ASP A 184 -23.68 6.19 -11.83
CA ASP A 184 -24.47 4.98 -11.90
C ASP A 184 -24.89 4.74 -13.35
N GLU A 185 -24.27 3.75 -13.99
CA GLU A 185 -24.50 3.44 -15.41
C GLU A 185 -25.95 3.07 -15.73
N LYS A 186 -26.70 2.53 -14.75
CA LYS A 186 -28.10 2.12 -14.96
C LYS A 186 -29.06 3.30 -14.90
N THR A 187 -28.76 4.29 -14.07
CA THR A 187 -29.66 5.42 -13.80
C THR A 187 -29.19 6.74 -14.38
N GLY A 188 -27.94 6.83 -14.86
CA GLY A 188 -27.31 8.06 -15.33
C GLY A 188 -27.05 9.10 -14.24
N LYS A 189 -27.23 8.73 -12.96
CA LYS A 189 -27.13 9.66 -11.83
C LYS A 189 -25.81 9.52 -11.09
N MET A 190 -25.37 10.60 -10.47
CA MET A 190 -24.23 10.58 -9.54
C MET A 190 -24.70 10.12 -8.16
N ASN A 191 -24.32 8.92 -7.76
CA ASN A 191 -24.66 8.36 -6.45
C ASN A 191 -23.48 8.53 -5.48
N LYS A 192 -23.79 8.91 -4.22
CA LYS A 192 -22.80 8.88 -3.14
C LYS A 192 -22.55 7.42 -2.76
N ARG A 193 -21.29 7.00 -2.80
CA ARG A 193 -20.85 5.65 -2.41
C ARG A 193 -19.79 5.77 -1.31
N PRO A 194 -19.79 4.89 -0.30
CA PRO A 194 -18.74 4.91 0.72
C PRO A 194 -17.38 4.68 0.09
N VAL A 195 -16.38 5.45 0.53
CA VAL A 195 -14.99 5.20 0.16
C VAL A 195 -14.54 3.88 0.82
N PRO A 196 -13.93 2.96 0.05
CA PRO A 196 -13.39 1.73 0.63
C PRO A 196 -12.15 2.02 1.46
N SER A 197 -11.93 1.19 2.48
CA SER A 197 -10.67 1.14 3.24
C SER A 197 -10.06 -0.25 3.05
N PHE A 198 -8.74 -0.31 2.91
CA PHE A 198 -8.03 -1.58 2.88
C PHE A 198 -7.70 -2.11 4.27
N ARG A 199 -8.04 -1.38 5.34
CA ARG A 199 -7.75 -1.73 6.73
C ARG A 199 -6.26 -1.86 7.03
N TRP A 200 -5.45 -1.19 6.23
CA TRP A 200 -4.01 -1.08 6.41
C TRP A 200 -3.63 0.05 7.37
N ASP A 201 -4.56 0.97 7.68
CA ASP A 201 -4.36 1.91 8.78
C ASP A 201 -4.86 1.29 10.10
N PRO A 202 -4.08 1.32 11.19
CA PRO A 202 -4.56 0.90 12.50
C PRO A 202 -5.84 1.62 12.95
N MET A 203 -6.05 2.88 12.54
CA MET A 203 -7.26 3.67 12.82
C MET A 203 -8.52 3.12 12.12
N ASP A 204 -8.37 2.23 11.14
CA ASP A 204 -9.49 1.51 10.55
C ASP A 204 -10.01 0.38 11.47
N ASP A 205 -9.30 0.02 12.55
CA ASP A 205 -9.81 -0.93 13.56
C ASP A 205 -10.91 -0.26 14.40
N ARG A 206 -12.14 -0.45 13.95
CA ARG A 206 -13.35 0.09 14.57
C ARG A 206 -14.13 -1.03 15.24
N ARG A 207 -13.70 -1.44 16.44
CA ARG A 207 -14.37 -2.52 17.19
C ARG A 207 -15.79 -2.10 17.59
N TYR A 208 -16.76 -2.96 17.29
CA TYR A 208 -18.18 -2.78 17.60
C TYR A 208 -18.44 -2.48 19.09
N ALA A 209 -17.63 -3.04 20.00
CA ALA A 209 -17.81 -2.93 21.45
C ALA A 209 -17.51 -1.53 22.03
N LEU A 210 -16.97 -0.60 21.24
CA LEU A 210 -16.59 0.75 21.69
C LEU A 210 -17.36 1.88 20.98
N ARG A 211 -18.45 1.57 20.25
CA ARG A 211 -19.24 2.56 19.51
C ARG A 211 -20.66 2.71 20.08
N TRP A 212 -21.12 3.97 20.16
CA TRP A 212 -22.51 4.35 20.48
C TRP A 212 -23.49 4.10 19.31
N GLY A 213 -23.00 3.83 18.09
CA GLY A 213 -23.82 3.73 16.87
C GLY A 213 -23.56 2.49 16.00
N ASN A 214 -24.55 2.11 15.20
CA ASN A 214 -24.54 0.93 14.33
C ASN A 214 -23.62 1.14 13.09
N PRO A 215 -22.50 0.39 12.94
CA PRO A 215 -21.50 0.64 11.91
C PRO A 215 -21.89 0.16 10.50
N THR A 216 -23.05 -0.47 10.29
CA THR A 216 -23.51 -0.83 8.93
C THR A 216 -24.08 0.35 8.15
N LYS A 217 -24.43 1.47 8.82
CA LYS A 217 -24.86 2.71 8.17
C LYS A 217 -23.80 3.79 8.35
N LYS A 218 -22.85 3.87 7.40
CA LYS A 218 -21.91 5.00 7.35
C LYS A 218 -22.70 6.30 7.17
N SER A 219 -22.35 7.31 7.96
CA SER A 219 -22.88 8.67 7.91
C SER A 219 -21.76 9.66 7.61
N GLU A 220 -22.08 10.88 7.20
CA GLU A 220 -21.06 11.92 6.95
C GLU A 220 -20.26 12.31 8.20
N ASN A 221 -20.79 11.98 9.38
CA ASN A 221 -20.13 12.22 10.66
C ASN A 221 -19.23 11.05 11.11
N ASP A 222 -19.20 9.94 10.37
CA ASP A 222 -18.24 8.88 10.64
C ASP A 222 -16.83 9.33 10.25
N LEU A 223 -15.85 8.91 11.04
CA LEU A 223 -14.45 9.01 10.63
C LEU A 223 -14.31 8.34 9.25
N GLY A 224 -13.70 9.03 8.29
CA GLY A 224 -13.42 8.53 6.96
C GLY A 224 -12.13 7.72 6.89
N THR A 225 -11.53 7.68 5.71
CA THR A 225 -10.16 7.19 5.48
C THR A 225 -9.31 8.31 4.87
N VAL A 226 -8.08 8.01 4.49
CA VAL A 226 -7.27 8.84 3.59
C VAL A 226 -7.22 8.12 2.25
N VAL A 227 -8.13 8.47 1.33
CA VAL A 227 -8.37 7.67 0.13
C VAL A 227 -7.18 7.66 -0.81
N ALA A 228 -6.50 8.80 -0.94
CA ALA A 228 -5.32 8.93 -1.78
C ALA A 228 -4.16 8.09 -1.22
N ALA A 229 -3.96 8.08 0.11
CA ALA A 229 -2.96 7.20 0.74
C ALA A 229 -3.28 5.71 0.51
N ASN A 230 -4.56 5.32 0.58
CA ASN A 230 -4.99 3.97 0.24
C ASN A 230 -4.73 3.63 -1.22
N ALA A 231 -5.04 4.55 -2.14
CA ALA A 231 -4.80 4.36 -3.57
C ALA A 231 -3.30 4.20 -3.87
N LEU A 232 -2.44 4.98 -3.22
CA LEU A 232 -0.98 4.84 -3.31
C LEU A 232 -0.49 3.54 -2.67
N ALA A 233 -0.98 3.17 -1.50
CA ALA A 233 -0.55 1.97 -0.81
C ALA A 233 -0.78 0.68 -1.61
N VAL A 234 -1.82 0.63 -2.47
CA VAL A 234 -2.02 -0.52 -3.36
C VAL A 234 -0.89 -0.64 -4.38
N GLU A 235 -0.33 0.48 -4.84
CA GLU A 235 0.81 0.49 -5.78
C GLU A 235 2.06 -0.15 -5.16
N ALA A 236 2.21 -0.08 -3.84
CA ALA A 236 3.32 -0.72 -3.13
C ALA A 236 3.26 -2.25 -3.14
N LEU A 237 2.11 -2.86 -3.43
CA LEU A 237 2.00 -4.31 -3.53
C LEU A 237 2.92 -4.88 -4.62
N GLY A 238 3.24 -4.10 -5.66
CA GLY A 238 4.21 -4.50 -6.68
C GLY A 238 5.65 -4.67 -6.16
N MET A 239 5.97 -4.09 -5.01
CA MET A 239 7.26 -4.27 -4.31
C MET A 239 7.20 -5.39 -3.27
N LEU A 240 6.03 -6.00 -3.05
CA LEU A 240 5.76 -6.99 -2.00
C LEU A 240 5.19 -8.29 -2.59
N PRO A 241 5.92 -8.95 -3.50
CA PRO A 241 5.45 -10.13 -4.21
C PRO A 241 5.06 -11.28 -3.28
N VAL A 242 4.18 -12.14 -3.79
CA VAL A 242 3.76 -13.39 -3.17
C VAL A 242 4.47 -14.55 -3.85
N PHE A 243 5.13 -15.38 -3.06
CA PHE A 243 5.87 -16.53 -3.54
C PHE A 243 5.33 -17.82 -2.93
N THR A 244 5.56 -18.93 -3.62
CA THR A 244 5.24 -20.25 -3.10
C THR A 244 6.40 -20.80 -2.25
N VAL A 245 6.07 -21.28 -1.05
CA VAL A 245 6.97 -22.00 -0.14
C VAL A 245 6.31 -23.33 0.22
N GLY A 246 6.83 -24.42 -0.35
CA GLY A 246 6.17 -25.73 -0.30
C GLY A 246 4.83 -25.70 -1.04
N ARG A 247 3.72 -25.98 -0.35
CA ARG A 247 2.36 -25.88 -0.88
C ARG A 247 1.59 -24.65 -0.39
N SER A 248 2.28 -23.70 0.23
CA SER A 248 1.68 -22.49 0.81
C SER A 248 2.31 -21.23 0.25
N SER A 249 1.58 -20.12 0.25
CA SER A 249 2.10 -18.83 -0.15
C SER A 249 2.76 -18.06 1.00
N ARG A 250 3.68 -17.16 0.65
CA ARG A 250 4.29 -16.17 1.54
C ARG A 250 4.32 -14.83 0.83
N THR A 251 3.94 -13.78 1.55
CA THR A 251 4.01 -12.39 1.07
C THR A 251 5.26 -11.75 1.64
N THR A 252 6.04 -11.05 0.83
CA THR A 252 7.20 -10.27 1.29
C THR A 252 6.81 -9.30 2.42
N GLY A 253 7.69 -9.14 3.40
CA GLY A 253 7.44 -8.34 4.61
C GLY A 253 6.56 -9.02 5.65
N PHE A 254 5.90 -10.15 5.34
CA PHE A 254 5.13 -10.91 6.31
C PHE A 254 5.89 -12.09 6.88
N HIS A 255 5.88 -12.18 8.21
CA HIS A 255 6.48 -13.28 8.95
C HIS A 255 5.47 -13.89 9.93
N ARG A 256 5.50 -15.21 10.02
CA ARG A 256 4.76 -15.95 11.05
C ARG A 256 5.72 -16.23 12.20
N ALA A 257 5.44 -15.65 13.37
CA ALA A 257 6.24 -15.87 14.56
C ALA A 257 5.95 -17.25 15.18
N SER A 258 6.79 -17.68 16.13
CA SER A 258 6.64 -18.93 16.90
C SER A 258 5.26 -19.08 17.57
N ASN A 259 4.68 -17.97 18.01
CA ASN A 259 3.32 -17.89 18.58
C ASN A 259 2.19 -18.03 17.54
N ARG A 260 2.52 -18.38 16.29
CA ARG A 260 1.62 -18.55 15.13
C ARG A 260 0.92 -17.27 14.67
N LYS A 261 1.22 -16.10 15.23
CA LYS A 261 0.70 -14.81 14.76
C LYS A 261 1.46 -14.34 13.51
N HIS A 262 0.78 -13.54 12.70
CA HIS A 262 1.32 -12.95 11.49
C HIS A 262 1.66 -11.49 11.73
N TYR A 263 2.87 -11.09 11.33
CA TYR A 263 3.38 -9.74 11.47
C TYR A 263 3.82 -9.21 10.12
N PHE A 264 3.50 -7.94 9.85
CA PHE A 264 4.12 -7.18 8.78
C PHE A 264 5.25 -6.36 9.41
N THR A 265 6.47 -6.44 8.84
CA THR A 265 7.65 -5.74 9.34
C THR A 265 8.30 -5.00 8.17
N TRP A 266 8.71 -3.75 8.40
CA TRP A 266 9.36 -2.93 7.38
C TRP A 266 10.50 -2.09 7.95
N PRO A 267 11.57 -1.87 7.16
CA PRO A 267 12.68 -1.02 7.55
C PRO A 267 12.40 0.45 7.21
N VAL A 268 13.01 1.33 8.00
CA VAL A 268 13.17 2.76 7.73
C VAL A 268 14.68 3.01 7.62
N TRP A 269 15.10 3.70 6.58
CA TRP A 269 16.51 3.89 6.23
C TRP A 269 16.83 5.36 5.95
N SER A 270 18.05 5.79 6.24
CA SER A 270 18.45 7.21 6.08
C SER A 270 19.14 7.50 4.74
N CYS A 271 19.71 6.51 4.07
CA CYS A 271 20.41 6.69 2.80
C CYS A 271 19.43 6.79 1.61
N PRO A 272 19.55 7.76 0.69
CA PRO A 272 18.74 7.78 -0.53
C PRO A 272 18.97 6.55 -1.41
N VAL A 273 17.93 5.76 -1.65
CA VAL A 273 17.99 4.56 -2.48
C VAL A 273 16.88 4.50 -3.53
N GLY A 274 17.16 3.86 -4.68
CA GLY A 274 16.18 3.64 -5.74
C GLY A 274 15.31 2.39 -5.50
N LEU A 275 14.29 2.19 -6.36
CA LEU A 275 13.27 1.14 -6.16
C LEU A 275 13.83 -0.30 -6.09
N ASP A 276 14.88 -0.63 -6.84
CA ASP A 276 15.48 -1.98 -6.77
C ASP A 276 16.15 -2.25 -5.42
N THR A 277 16.74 -1.22 -4.82
CA THR A 277 17.29 -1.32 -3.46
C THR A 277 16.18 -1.38 -2.42
N VAL A 278 15.11 -0.60 -2.58
CA VAL A 278 13.90 -0.71 -1.73
C VAL A 278 13.35 -2.14 -1.76
N ARG A 279 13.20 -2.74 -2.95
CA ARG A 279 12.73 -4.13 -3.10
C ARG A 279 13.64 -5.11 -2.36
N SER A 280 14.94 -4.91 -2.41
CA SER A 280 15.92 -5.73 -1.68
C SER A 280 15.81 -5.56 -0.16
N LEU A 281 15.66 -4.33 0.32
CA LEU A 281 15.47 -4.02 1.75
C LEU A 281 14.20 -4.68 2.31
N LEU A 282 13.09 -4.64 1.57
CA LEU A 282 11.81 -5.25 1.97
C LEU A 282 11.86 -6.78 2.06
N ALA A 283 12.79 -7.42 1.35
CA ALA A 283 12.96 -8.87 1.31
C ALA A 283 14.01 -9.41 2.30
N LEU A 284 14.63 -8.54 3.11
CA LEU A 284 15.66 -8.94 4.06
C LEU A 284 15.11 -9.92 5.10
N LYS A 285 15.78 -11.07 5.24
CA LYS A 285 15.45 -12.07 6.27
C LYS A 285 15.66 -11.53 7.68
N GLU A 286 16.55 -10.54 7.84
CA GLU A 286 16.86 -9.87 9.09
C GLU A 286 15.65 -9.11 9.67
N LEU A 287 14.61 -8.83 8.86
CA LEU A 287 13.35 -8.25 9.32
C LEU A 287 12.44 -9.27 10.04
N ALA A 288 12.71 -10.56 9.89
CA ALA A 288 11.93 -11.60 10.55
C ALA A 288 12.04 -11.49 12.09
N PRO A 289 10.94 -11.73 12.85
CA PRO A 289 10.95 -11.69 14.32
C PRO A 289 12.09 -12.49 14.97
N ASP A 290 12.38 -13.67 14.41
CA ASP A 290 13.38 -14.60 14.95
C ASP A 290 14.75 -14.45 14.25
N GLY A 291 14.86 -13.55 13.25
CA GLY A 291 16.04 -13.37 12.40
C GLY A 291 16.85 -12.10 12.68
N GLY A 292 16.45 -11.32 13.69
CA GLY A 292 16.96 -9.98 13.96
C GLY A 292 18.48 -9.93 14.16
N ASN A 293 19.19 -9.35 13.20
CA ASN A 293 20.55 -8.89 13.39
C ASN A 293 20.59 -7.38 13.18
N THR A 294 20.23 -6.64 14.22
CA THR A 294 20.15 -5.17 14.23
C THR A 294 21.46 -4.53 13.78
N ALA A 295 22.61 -5.14 14.11
CA ALA A 295 23.92 -4.63 13.67
C ALA A 295 24.07 -4.69 12.14
N LYS A 296 23.63 -5.78 11.49
CA LYS A 296 23.63 -5.88 10.03
C LYS A 296 22.68 -4.86 9.37
N LEU A 297 21.48 -4.69 9.93
CA LEU A 297 20.51 -3.72 9.41
C LEU A 297 21.07 -2.29 9.50
N ARG A 298 21.67 -1.92 10.64
CA ARG A 298 22.33 -0.62 10.81
C ARG A 298 23.50 -0.42 9.83
N ALA A 299 24.29 -1.46 9.58
CA ALA A 299 25.36 -1.40 8.58
C ALA A 299 24.85 -1.17 7.15
N MET A 300 23.58 -1.50 6.86
CA MET A 300 22.92 -1.20 5.59
C MET A 300 22.23 0.18 5.56
N GLY A 301 22.36 0.97 6.63
CA GLY A 301 21.71 2.28 6.75
C GLY A 301 20.25 2.22 7.19
N VAL A 302 19.76 1.06 7.64
CA VAL A 302 18.45 0.94 8.31
C VAL A 302 18.58 1.52 9.72
N VAL A 303 17.82 2.57 9.99
CA VAL A 303 17.87 3.35 11.23
C VAL A 303 16.76 2.99 12.21
N GLU A 304 15.70 2.35 11.72
CA GLU A 304 14.56 1.94 12.51
C GLU A 304 13.85 0.77 11.81
N VAL A 305 13.21 -0.11 12.57
CA VAL A 305 12.36 -1.17 12.02
C VAL A 305 11.03 -1.15 12.75
N TYR A 306 9.95 -1.05 11.98
CA TYR A 306 8.59 -1.10 12.51
C TYR A 306 7.93 -2.44 12.23
N ARG A 307 7.10 -2.86 13.17
CA ARG A 307 6.33 -4.10 13.09
C ARG A 307 4.90 -3.88 13.55
N CYS A 308 3.94 -4.43 12.83
CA CYS A 308 2.56 -4.51 13.28
C CYS A 308 2.01 -5.93 13.13
N GLN A 309 1.06 -6.30 13.97
CA GLN A 309 0.38 -7.59 13.88
C GLN A 309 -0.79 -7.48 12.90
N ARG A 310 -0.95 -8.49 12.04
CA ARG A 310 -2.19 -8.73 11.29
C ARG A 310 -3.18 -9.49 12.17
N ILE A 311 -4.26 -8.83 12.57
CA ILE A 311 -5.30 -9.38 13.45
C ILE A 311 -6.60 -9.64 12.69
N ALA A 312 -7.25 -10.77 12.97
CA ALA A 312 -8.59 -11.06 12.48
C ALA A 312 -9.62 -10.55 13.50
N GLN A 313 -10.41 -9.56 13.12
CA GLN A 313 -11.47 -9.02 13.99
C GLN A 313 -12.73 -9.88 13.96
N ASN A 314 -12.98 -10.53 12.82
CA ASN A 314 -14.05 -11.46 12.58
C ASN A 314 -13.67 -12.36 11.39
N GLN A 315 -14.57 -13.25 10.97
CA GLN A 315 -14.32 -14.18 9.86
C GLN A 315 -14.10 -13.52 8.48
N TYR A 316 -14.30 -12.20 8.37
CA TYR A 316 -14.38 -11.49 7.11
C TYR A 316 -13.31 -10.41 6.92
N TYR A 317 -12.82 -9.85 8.02
CA TYR A 317 -11.94 -8.69 8.01
C TYR A 317 -10.72 -8.92 8.89
N ASN A 318 -9.59 -8.47 8.38
CA ASN A 318 -8.35 -8.33 9.14
C ASN A 318 -7.98 -6.85 9.19
N ASN A 319 -7.15 -6.48 10.17
CA ASN A 319 -6.57 -5.15 10.30
C ASN A 319 -5.12 -5.27 10.77
N PHE A 320 -4.34 -4.20 10.57
CA PHE A 320 -3.11 -4.03 11.33
C PHE A 320 -3.39 -3.44 12.71
N THR A 321 -2.60 -3.86 13.70
CA THR A 321 -2.45 -3.11 14.96
C THR A 321 -1.59 -1.87 14.74
N SER A 322 -1.54 -0.96 15.71
CA SER A 322 -0.47 0.04 15.76
C SER A 322 0.89 -0.65 15.68
N ALA A 323 1.83 0.00 14.99
CA ALA A 323 3.18 -0.52 14.87
C ALA A 323 3.98 -0.24 16.14
N GLU A 324 4.93 -1.12 16.42
CA GLU A 324 5.97 -0.95 17.41
C GLU A 324 7.35 -0.87 16.73
N SER A 325 8.24 -0.05 17.28
CA SER A 325 9.67 -0.07 16.94
C SER A 325 10.31 -1.33 17.52
N VAL A 326 11.10 -2.04 16.71
CA VAL A 326 11.70 -3.33 17.08
C VAL A 326 13.22 -3.42 16.88
N ALA A 327 13.89 -2.41 16.29
CA ALA A 327 15.35 -2.45 16.08
C ALA A 327 16.03 -1.09 15.85
#